data_AF-A0A2S4LJS9-F1
#
_entry.id   AF-A0A2S4LJS9-F1
#
_cell.length_a   1.000
_cell.length_b   1.000
_cell.length_c   1.000
_cell.angle_alpha   90.00
_cell.angle_beta   90.00
_cell.angle_gamma   90.00
#
_symmetry.space_group_name_H-M   'P 1'
#
loop_
_entity.id
_entity.type
_entity.pdbx_description
1 polymer ?
#
loop_
_entity_poly.entity_id
_entity_poly.type
_entity_poly.pdbx_seq_one_letter_code
_entity_poly.pdbx_strand_id
1 'polypeptide(L)'
;MLMRAPKRPKEKAATAGNNVEDLRRELATVDAERADAIRTRCDLEDGRADTVEAGDLDALEALDRDIERAKRRIDIAESRHARMTLDLQAAEIEAEQTRRRALRAEAEAAMAEMQRLIQEEYPPAAIKLAALLNRAKELRTVAIRANNELPEGAEPVSTIAEPEFNGRWLKDSKDLTVERTYYVNKTTGHRAGPHDCPMLHSERGKWDAVTETVELPRPIYPDVPHQSVVDFTNLPGLKRDAYIYGAPFWGQPRA
;
A
#
# COMPACT_ATOMS: atom_id res chain seq x y z
N MET A 1 -22.24 -20.12 -60.96
CA MET A 1 -22.81 -20.67 -59.71
C MET A 1 -21.66 -21.01 -58.77
N LEU A 2 -21.32 -20.12 -57.84
CA LEU A 2 -20.30 -20.36 -56.82
C LEU A 2 -20.99 -20.91 -55.57
N MET A 3 -20.77 -22.20 -55.30
CA MET A 3 -21.28 -22.87 -54.11
C MET A 3 -20.64 -22.26 -52.86
N ARG A 4 -21.47 -21.67 -52.01
CA ARG A 4 -21.09 -21.07 -50.74
C ARG A 4 -20.94 -22.19 -49.71
N ALA A 5 -19.71 -22.45 -49.27
CA ALA A 5 -19.45 -23.43 -48.22
C ALA A 5 -20.13 -23.01 -46.89
N PRO A 6 -20.71 -23.95 -46.13
CA PRO A 6 -21.36 -23.64 -44.87
C PRO A 6 -20.33 -23.24 -43.81
N LYS A 7 -20.58 -22.11 -43.14
CA LYS A 7 -19.80 -21.64 -41.98
C LYS A 7 -19.98 -22.64 -40.84
N ARG A 8 -18.87 -23.23 -40.36
CA ARG A 8 -18.86 -24.00 -39.10
C ARG A 8 -19.25 -23.08 -37.93
N PRO A 9 -20.09 -23.54 -36.99
CA PRO A 9 -20.40 -22.79 -35.79
C PRO A 9 -19.15 -22.64 -34.93
N LYS A 10 -18.93 -21.44 -34.39
CA LYS A 10 -17.89 -21.19 -33.39
C LYS A 10 -18.30 -21.90 -32.10
N GLU A 11 -17.63 -23.01 -31.77
CA GLU A 11 -17.66 -23.54 -30.41
C GLU A 11 -17.11 -22.47 -29.47
N LYS A 12 -17.95 -22.00 -28.54
CA LYS A 12 -17.50 -21.16 -27.44
C LYS A 12 -16.48 -21.98 -26.65
N ALA A 13 -15.26 -21.46 -26.51
CA ALA A 13 -14.26 -22.05 -25.63
C ALA A 13 -14.86 -22.11 -24.22
N ALA A 14 -15.19 -23.31 -23.75
CA ALA A 14 -15.59 -23.54 -22.38
C ALA A 14 -14.39 -23.14 -21.50
N THR A 15 -14.57 -22.10 -20.69
CA THR A 15 -13.57 -21.71 -19.69
C THR A 15 -13.44 -22.81 -18.66
N ALA A 16 -12.23 -23.05 -18.14
CA ALA A 16 -11.95 -24.15 -17.20
C ALA A 16 -12.94 -24.22 -16.00
N GLY A 17 -13.45 -23.08 -15.53
CA GLY A 17 -14.49 -23.05 -14.49
C GLY A 17 -15.82 -23.70 -14.87
N ASN A 18 -16.25 -23.58 -16.13
CA ASN A 18 -17.48 -24.25 -16.61
C ASN A 18 -17.27 -25.77 -16.68
N ASN A 19 -16.08 -26.21 -17.08
CA ASN A 19 -15.75 -27.65 -17.12
C ASN A 19 -15.76 -28.28 -15.71
N VAL A 20 -15.25 -27.58 -14.69
CA VAL A 20 -15.28 -28.06 -13.30
C VAL A 20 -16.71 -28.18 -12.78
N GLU A 21 -17.56 -27.19 -13.04
CA GLU A 21 -18.97 -27.22 -12.61
C GLU A 21 -19.79 -28.32 -13.32
N ASP A 22 -19.54 -28.53 -14.61
CA ASP A 22 -20.18 -29.61 -15.36
C ASP A 22 -19.74 -30.99 -14.83
N LEU A 23 -18.44 -31.20 -14.57
CA LEU A 23 -17.94 -32.44 -13.97
C LEU A 23 -18.52 -32.69 -12.57
N ARG A 24 -18.71 -31.65 -11.74
CA ARG A 24 -19.38 -31.78 -10.43
C ARG A 24 -20.83 -32.21 -10.57
N ARG A 25 -21.56 -31.65 -11.53
CA ARG A 25 -22.96 -32.01 -11.80
C ARG A 25 -23.06 -33.46 -12.28
N GLU A 26 -22.15 -33.87 -13.16
CA GLU A 26 -22.09 -35.24 -13.65
C GLU A 26 -21.71 -36.23 -12.54
N LEU A 27 -20.74 -35.90 -11.69
CA LEU A 27 -20.37 -36.73 -10.53
C LEU A 27 -21.56 -36.94 -9.59
N ALA A 28 -22.30 -35.88 -9.26
CA ALA A 28 -23.50 -35.98 -8.44
C ALA A 28 -24.58 -36.89 -9.06
N THR A 29 -24.68 -36.90 -10.40
CA THR A 29 -25.59 -37.81 -11.11
C THR A 29 -25.14 -39.27 -10.96
N VAL A 30 -23.83 -39.53 -11.08
CA VAL A 30 -23.26 -40.87 -10.90
C VAL A 30 -23.40 -41.36 -9.45
N ASP A 31 -23.25 -40.47 -8.47
CA ASP A 31 -23.50 -40.78 -7.06
C ASP A 31 -24.94 -41.18 -6.80
N ALA A 32 -25.90 -40.48 -7.40
CA ALA A 32 -27.31 -40.82 -7.32
C ALA A 32 -27.60 -42.19 -7.98
N GLU A 33 -27.04 -42.46 -9.16
CA GLU A 33 -27.12 -43.76 -9.84
C GLU A 33 -26.56 -44.90 -8.97
N ARG A 34 -25.43 -44.66 -8.30
CA ARG A 34 -24.79 -45.62 -7.39
C ARG A 34 -25.67 -45.89 -6.17
N ALA A 35 -26.18 -44.85 -5.52
CA ALA A 35 -27.04 -44.98 -4.35
C ALA A 35 -28.34 -45.74 -4.68
N ASP A 36 -28.94 -45.47 -5.84
CA ASP A 36 -30.12 -46.19 -6.33
C ASP A 36 -29.85 -47.69 -6.55
N ALA A 37 -28.72 -48.02 -7.17
CA ALA A 37 -28.34 -49.41 -7.42
C ALA A 37 -28.07 -50.18 -6.12
N ILE A 38 -27.43 -49.54 -5.13
CA ILE A 38 -27.20 -50.11 -3.79
C ILE A 38 -28.54 -50.37 -3.09
N ARG A 39 -29.43 -49.37 -3.06
CA ARG A 39 -30.77 -49.52 -2.46
C ARG A 39 -31.53 -50.66 -3.10
N THR A 40 -31.58 -50.69 -4.44
CA THR A 40 -32.26 -51.75 -5.20
C THR A 40 -31.73 -53.14 -4.82
N ARG A 41 -30.41 -53.30 -4.68
CA ARG A 41 -29.82 -54.57 -4.26
C ARG A 41 -30.28 -54.96 -2.85
N CYS A 42 -30.22 -54.03 -1.89
CA CYS A 42 -30.65 -54.28 -0.52
C CYS A 42 -32.13 -54.68 -0.46
N ASP A 43 -33.01 -53.97 -1.16
CA ASP A 43 -34.46 -54.27 -1.20
C ASP A 43 -34.72 -55.69 -1.76
N LEU A 44 -33.97 -56.11 -2.79
CA LEU A 44 -34.06 -57.46 -3.36
C LEU A 44 -33.48 -58.54 -2.44
N GLU A 45 -32.36 -58.25 -1.76
CA GLU A 45 -31.72 -59.16 -0.79
C GLU A 45 -32.62 -59.38 0.44
N ASP A 46 -33.29 -58.34 0.93
CA ASP A 46 -34.23 -58.41 2.06
C ASP A 46 -35.46 -59.29 1.72
N GLY A 47 -36.00 -59.18 0.50
CA GLY A 47 -37.14 -60.00 0.04
C GLY A 47 -36.80 -61.46 -0.30
N ARG A 48 -35.53 -61.84 -0.23
CA ARG A 48 -35.07 -63.19 -0.61
C ARG A 48 -35.49 -64.25 0.39
N ALA A 49 -35.48 -63.95 1.68
CA ALA A 49 -35.88 -64.89 2.73
C ALA A 49 -37.36 -65.32 2.57
N ASP A 50 -38.24 -64.35 2.34
CA ASP A 50 -39.67 -64.58 2.13
C ASP A 50 -39.93 -65.43 0.88
N THR A 51 -39.17 -65.18 -0.20
CA THR A 51 -39.28 -65.96 -1.45
C THR A 51 -38.85 -67.41 -1.25
N VAL A 52 -37.80 -67.64 -0.45
CA VAL A 52 -37.35 -69.00 -0.09
C VAL A 52 -38.39 -69.73 0.77
N GLU A 53 -39.01 -69.03 1.74
CA GLU A 53 -40.05 -69.61 2.59
C GLU A 53 -41.32 -69.99 1.81
N ALA A 54 -41.68 -69.21 0.78
CA ALA A 54 -42.78 -69.50 -0.12
C ALA A 54 -42.56 -70.76 -0.99
N GLY A 55 -41.31 -71.22 -1.16
CA GLY A 55 -40.97 -72.45 -1.87
C GLY A 55 -41.10 -72.39 -3.39
N ASP A 56 -41.23 -71.19 -3.97
CA ASP A 56 -41.30 -70.97 -5.42
C ASP A 56 -39.89 -70.81 -6.02
N LEU A 57 -39.42 -71.87 -6.68
CA LEU A 57 -38.07 -71.92 -7.28
C LEU A 57 -37.92 -70.97 -8.48
N ASP A 58 -38.97 -70.79 -9.29
CA ASP A 58 -38.91 -69.92 -10.47
C ASP A 58 -38.82 -68.45 -10.03
N ALA A 59 -39.56 -68.09 -8.97
CA ALA A 59 -39.48 -66.76 -8.36
C ALA A 59 -38.09 -66.50 -7.74
N LEU A 60 -37.51 -67.49 -7.06
CA LEU A 60 -36.17 -67.38 -6.48
C LEU A 60 -35.09 -67.19 -7.56
N GLU A 61 -35.15 -67.94 -8.66
CA GLU A 61 -34.21 -67.78 -9.78
C GLU A 61 -34.34 -66.42 -10.47
N ALA A 62 -35.56 -65.88 -10.57
CA ALA A 62 -35.78 -64.53 -11.10
C ALA A 62 -35.17 -63.47 -10.17
N LEU A 63 -35.39 -63.59 -8.87
CA LEU A 63 -34.84 -62.70 -7.86
C LEU A 63 -33.31 -62.71 -7.85
N ASP A 64 -32.68 -63.89 -7.89
CA ASP A 64 -31.23 -64.02 -7.92
C ASP A 64 -30.62 -63.38 -9.19
N ARG A 65 -31.31 -63.49 -10.34
CA ARG A 65 -30.91 -62.79 -11.57
C ARG A 65 -30.99 -61.27 -11.43
N ASP A 66 -32.01 -60.75 -10.76
CA ASP A 66 -32.17 -59.31 -10.54
C ASP A 66 -31.13 -58.77 -9.53
N ILE A 67 -30.79 -59.54 -8.49
CA ILE A 67 -29.70 -59.23 -7.55
C ILE A 67 -28.36 -59.14 -8.31
N GLU A 68 -28.05 -60.12 -9.16
CA GLU A 68 -26.82 -60.10 -9.96
C GLU A 68 -26.78 -58.92 -10.95
N ARG A 69 -27.93 -58.55 -11.51
CA ARG A 69 -28.05 -57.35 -12.35
C ARG A 69 -27.79 -56.07 -11.55
N ALA A 70 -28.32 -55.97 -10.33
CA ALA A 70 -28.08 -54.85 -9.43
C ALA A 70 -26.60 -54.74 -9.04
N LYS A 71 -25.92 -55.86 -8.73
CA LYS A 71 -24.47 -55.89 -8.45
C LYS A 71 -23.65 -55.34 -9.63
N ARG A 72 -23.93 -55.79 -10.86
CA ARG A 72 -23.25 -55.25 -12.05
C ARG A 72 -23.48 -53.75 -12.25
N ARG A 73 -24.70 -53.25 -11.94
CA ARG A 73 -24.98 -51.80 -11.98
C ARG A 73 -24.14 -51.05 -10.95
N ILE A 74 -23.95 -51.60 -9.75
CA ILE A 74 -23.07 -51.03 -8.71
C ILE A 74 -21.62 -50.97 -9.23
N ASP A 75 -21.08 -52.07 -9.76
CA ASP A 75 -19.69 -52.12 -10.24
C ASP A 75 -19.41 -51.08 -11.35
N ILE A 76 -20.37 -50.92 -12.27
CA ILE A 76 -20.31 -49.92 -13.35
C ILE A 76 -20.36 -48.50 -12.76
N ALA A 77 -21.28 -48.24 -11.82
CA ALA A 77 -21.41 -46.93 -11.19
C ALA A 77 -20.17 -46.57 -10.35
N GLU A 78 -19.59 -47.53 -9.63
CA GLU A 78 -18.36 -47.34 -8.85
C GLU A 78 -17.15 -47.04 -9.74
N SER A 79 -17.00 -47.78 -10.85
CA SER A 79 -15.95 -47.52 -11.84
C SER A 79 -16.11 -46.12 -12.46
N ARG A 80 -17.35 -45.72 -12.77
CA ARG A 80 -17.64 -44.38 -13.31
C ARG A 80 -17.37 -43.28 -12.28
N HIS A 81 -17.77 -43.49 -11.03
CA HIS A 81 -17.52 -42.55 -9.93
C HIS A 81 -16.02 -42.35 -9.70
N ALA A 82 -15.24 -43.43 -9.64
CA ALA A 82 -13.80 -43.37 -9.45
C ALA A 82 -13.10 -42.57 -10.57
N ARG A 83 -13.46 -42.83 -11.83
CA ARG A 83 -12.93 -42.07 -12.98
C ARG A 83 -13.30 -40.60 -12.90
N MET A 84 -14.58 -40.29 -12.68
CA MET A 84 -15.07 -38.91 -12.66
C MET A 84 -14.48 -38.09 -11.51
N THR A 85 -14.20 -38.74 -10.38
CA THR A 85 -13.49 -38.11 -9.24
C THR A 85 -12.08 -37.67 -9.64
N LEU A 86 -11.33 -38.52 -10.35
CA LEU A 86 -9.99 -38.19 -10.84
C LEU A 86 -10.02 -37.06 -11.88
N ASP A 87 -10.99 -37.12 -12.80
CA ASP A 87 -11.17 -36.09 -13.83
C ASP A 87 -11.50 -34.73 -13.20
N LEU A 88 -12.37 -34.70 -12.18
CA LEU A 88 -12.71 -33.49 -11.44
C LEU A 88 -11.48 -32.91 -10.71
N GLN A 89 -10.72 -33.74 -10.01
CA GLN A 89 -9.50 -33.29 -9.31
C GLN A 89 -8.49 -32.68 -10.29
N ALA A 90 -8.28 -33.32 -11.45
CA ALA A 90 -7.37 -32.81 -12.48
C ALA A 90 -7.85 -31.45 -13.02
N ALA A 91 -9.15 -31.32 -13.30
CA ALA A 91 -9.75 -30.08 -13.79
C ALA A 91 -9.66 -28.94 -12.76
N GLU A 92 -9.87 -29.22 -11.47
CA GLU A 92 -9.73 -28.25 -10.39
C GLU A 92 -8.29 -27.75 -10.24
N ILE A 93 -7.32 -28.65 -10.31
CA ILE A 93 -5.88 -28.31 -10.28
C ILE A 93 -5.53 -27.42 -11.48
N GLU A 94 -5.97 -27.77 -12.69
CA GLU A 94 -5.68 -26.99 -13.89
C GLU A 94 -6.30 -25.59 -13.83
N ALA A 95 -7.55 -25.47 -13.36
CA ALA A 95 -8.22 -24.20 -13.18
C ALA A 95 -7.47 -23.30 -12.19
N GLU A 96 -7.04 -23.84 -11.05
CA GLU A 96 -6.26 -23.09 -10.05
C GLU A 96 -4.88 -22.69 -10.57
N GLN A 97 -4.18 -23.57 -11.30
CA GLN A 97 -2.90 -23.23 -11.93
C GLN A 97 -3.05 -22.11 -12.96
N THR A 98 -4.13 -22.14 -13.74
CA THR A 98 -4.44 -21.07 -14.70
C THR A 98 -4.65 -19.74 -13.99
N ARG A 99 -5.44 -19.73 -12.90
CA ARG A 99 -5.66 -18.54 -12.06
C ARG A 99 -4.34 -18.00 -11.49
N ARG A 100 -3.49 -18.87 -10.93
CA ARG A 100 -2.19 -18.47 -10.37
C ARG A 100 -1.23 -17.91 -11.42
N ARG A 101 -1.19 -18.50 -12.62
CA ARG A 101 -0.38 -17.99 -13.73
C ARG A 101 -0.85 -16.61 -14.18
N ALA A 102 -2.16 -16.39 -14.27
CA ALA A 102 -2.72 -15.08 -14.59
C ALA A 102 -2.35 -14.01 -13.55
N LEU A 103 -2.51 -14.32 -12.26
CA LEU A 103 -2.14 -13.41 -11.17
C LEU A 103 -0.63 -13.11 -11.17
N ARG A 104 0.21 -14.11 -11.44
CA ARG A 104 1.64 -13.92 -11.56
C ARG A 104 2.00 -12.99 -12.72
N ALA A 105 1.38 -13.16 -13.89
CA ALA A 105 1.61 -12.29 -15.04
C ALA A 105 1.19 -10.84 -14.76
N GLU A 106 0.07 -10.63 -14.06
CA GLU A 106 -0.37 -9.31 -13.61
C GLU A 106 0.64 -8.67 -12.65
N ALA A 107 1.14 -9.43 -11.67
CA ALA A 107 2.16 -8.96 -10.73
C ALA A 107 3.49 -8.62 -11.44
N GLU A 108 3.93 -9.45 -12.39
CA GLU A 108 5.13 -9.20 -13.19
C GLU A 108 4.99 -7.91 -14.02
N ALA A 109 3.82 -7.68 -14.64
CA ALA A 109 3.54 -6.45 -15.38
C ALA A 109 3.52 -5.22 -14.46
N ALA A 110 2.89 -5.31 -13.29
CA ALA A 110 2.85 -4.22 -12.30
C ALA A 110 4.25 -3.86 -11.77
N MET A 111 5.08 -4.86 -11.50
CA MET A 111 6.46 -4.63 -11.05
C MET A 111 7.34 -4.04 -12.16
N ALA A 112 7.15 -4.47 -13.41
CA ALA A 112 7.85 -3.88 -14.55
C ALA A 112 7.49 -2.40 -14.74
N GLU A 113 6.21 -2.05 -14.61
CA GLU A 113 5.74 -0.67 -14.69
C GLU A 113 6.26 0.17 -13.52
N MET A 114 6.23 -0.35 -12.30
CA MET A 114 6.83 0.31 -11.13
C MET A 114 8.33 0.57 -11.35
N GLN A 115 9.05 -0.42 -11.88
CA GLN A 115 10.47 -0.27 -12.18
C GLN A 115 10.70 0.82 -13.23
N ARG A 116 9.89 0.86 -14.30
CA ARG A 116 9.93 1.91 -15.32
C ARG A 116 9.72 3.30 -14.71
N LEU A 117 8.68 3.46 -13.88
CA LEU A 117 8.41 4.72 -13.17
C LEU A 117 9.59 5.17 -12.30
N ILE A 118 10.20 4.25 -11.54
CA ILE A 118 11.32 4.55 -10.64
C ILE A 118 12.61 4.86 -11.40
N GLN A 119 12.87 4.18 -12.52
CA GLN A 119 14.12 4.31 -13.26
C GLN A 119 14.11 5.45 -14.27
N GLU A 120 12.96 5.70 -14.90
CA GLU A 120 12.85 6.62 -16.03
C GLU A 120 12.17 7.93 -15.66
N GLU A 121 11.05 7.89 -14.93
CA GLU A 121 10.23 9.08 -14.65
C GLU A 121 10.62 9.79 -13.35
N TYR A 122 10.93 9.01 -12.31
CA TYR A 122 11.26 9.54 -11.01
C TYR A 122 12.53 10.42 -11.02
N PRO A 123 13.69 10.02 -11.61
CA PRO A 123 14.90 10.83 -11.53
C PRO A 123 14.75 12.25 -12.12
N PRO A 124 14.19 12.45 -13.34
CA PRO A 124 14.02 13.79 -13.87
C PRO A 124 12.97 14.60 -13.09
N ALA A 125 11.91 13.98 -12.56
CA ALA A 125 10.93 14.66 -11.72
C ALA A 125 11.56 15.11 -10.38
N ALA A 126 12.33 14.24 -9.73
CA ALA A 126 13.04 14.54 -8.50
C ALA A 126 14.08 15.64 -8.69
N ILE A 127 14.83 15.66 -9.81
CA ILE A 127 15.78 16.74 -10.13
C ILE A 127 15.06 18.09 -10.25
N LYS A 128 13.93 18.13 -10.98
CA LYS A 128 13.14 19.37 -11.14
C LYS A 128 12.61 19.87 -9.80
N LEU A 129 12.07 18.96 -8.98
CA LEU A 129 11.58 19.30 -7.66
C LEU A 129 12.70 19.80 -6.74
N ALA A 130 13.85 19.14 -6.73
CA ALA A 130 15.03 19.58 -5.97
C ALA A 130 15.47 21.00 -6.35
N ALA A 131 15.49 21.33 -7.65
CA ALA A 131 15.82 22.67 -8.11
C ALA A 131 14.83 23.74 -7.59
N LEU A 132 13.52 23.44 -7.61
CA LEU A 132 12.48 24.33 -7.07
C LEU A 132 12.64 24.54 -5.56
N LEU A 133 12.84 23.46 -4.79
CA LEU A 133 12.99 23.53 -3.34
C LEU A 133 14.28 24.26 -2.93
N ASN A 134 15.39 24.02 -3.62
CA ASN A 134 16.64 24.76 -3.40
C ASN A 134 16.44 26.26 -3.67
N ARG A 135 15.75 26.63 -4.74
CA ARG A 135 15.45 28.04 -5.04
C ARG A 135 14.58 28.70 -3.98
N ALA A 136 13.56 28.00 -3.48
CA ALA A 136 12.73 28.48 -2.38
C ALA A 136 13.56 28.71 -1.11
N LYS A 137 14.52 27.82 -0.81
CA LYS A 137 15.44 27.94 0.32
C LYS A 137 16.38 29.15 0.22
N GLU A 138 16.93 29.40 -0.97
CA GLU A 138 17.73 30.61 -1.24
C GLU A 138 16.93 31.88 -0.95
N LEU A 139 15.69 31.96 -1.45
CA LEU A 139 14.80 33.10 -1.23
C LEU A 139 14.44 33.26 0.26
N ARG A 140 14.18 32.16 0.97
CA ARG A 140 13.97 32.18 2.43
C ARG A 140 15.19 32.73 3.17
N THR A 141 16.40 32.39 2.72
CA THR A 141 17.65 32.91 3.30
C THR A 141 17.78 34.42 3.11
N VAL A 142 17.35 34.96 1.96
CA VAL A 142 17.28 36.41 1.72
C VAL A 142 16.32 37.09 2.69
N ALA A 143 15.13 36.53 2.90
CA ALA A 143 14.16 37.07 3.87
C ALA A 143 14.72 37.04 5.31
N ILE A 144 15.39 35.95 5.72
CA ILE A 144 16.04 35.87 7.03
C ILE A 144 17.12 36.95 7.19
N ARG A 145 17.98 37.15 6.17
CA ARG A 145 19.00 38.21 6.21
C ARG A 145 18.39 39.59 6.31
N ALA A 146 17.36 39.88 5.52
CA ALA A 146 16.65 41.16 5.58
C ALA A 146 16.01 41.39 6.97
N ASN A 147 15.42 40.35 7.57
CA ASN A 147 14.84 40.43 8.90
C ASN A 147 15.86 40.74 10.00
N ASN A 148 17.12 40.34 9.83
CA ASN A 148 18.18 40.65 10.79
C ASN A 148 18.65 42.11 10.72
N GLU A 149 18.35 42.82 9.63
CA GLU A 149 18.77 44.20 9.37
C GLU A 149 17.56 45.16 9.28
N LEU A 150 16.45 44.82 9.94
CA LEU A 150 15.23 45.63 9.88
C LEU A 150 15.43 47.02 10.49
N PRO A 151 14.90 48.08 9.84
CA PRO A 151 14.74 49.38 10.47
C PRO A 151 13.88 49.28 11.73
N GLU A 152 14.11 50.18 12.68
CA GLU A 152 13.32 50.27 13.90
C GLU A 152 11.84 50.48 13.57
N GLY A 153 10.96 49.66 14.18
CA GLY A 153 9.52 49.69 13.96
C GLY A 153 9.02 49.02 12.67
N ALA A 154 9.89 48.40 11.86
CA ALA A 154 9.48 47.64 10.69
C ALA A 154 9.02 46.22 11.06
N GLU A 155 7.90 45.79 10.48
CA GLU A 155 7.39 44.42 10.61
C GLU A 155 8.29 43.42 9.86
N PRO A 156 8.57 42.23 10.43
CA PRO A 156 9.39 41.22 9.77
C PRO A 156 8.69 40.59 8.57
N VAL A 157 9.48 40.27 7.54
CA VAL A 157 9.03 39.50 6.38
C VAL A 157 8.79 38.05 6.79
N SER A 158 7.61 37.50 6.51
CA SER A 158 7.34 36.08 6.78
C SER A 158 8.32 35.17 6.02
N THR A 159 8.92 34.22 6.73
CA THR A 159 9.77 33.17 6.14
C THR A 159 8.96 31.91 5.76
N ILE A 160 7.68 31.88 6.11
CA ILE A 160 6.71 30.86 5.73
C ILE A 160 5.98 31.35 4.47
N ALA A 161 6.23 30.68 3.36
CA ALA A 161 5.67 30.99 2.04
C ALA A 161 4.71 29.91 1.52
N GLU A 162 4.49 28.85 2.29
CA GLU A 162 3.60 27.75 1.91
C GLU A 162 2.13 28.19 2.08
N PRO A 163 1.24 27.73 1.18
CA PRO A 163 -0.16 28.17 1.16
C PRO A 163 -0.93 27.75 2.42
N GLU A 164 -0.53 26.64 3.05
CA GLU A 164 -1.13 26.16 4.30
C GLU A 164 -0.07 26.00 5.38
N PHE A 165 -0.22 26.76 6.46
CA PHE A 165 0.57 26.57 7.66
C PHE A 165 -0.01 25.39 8.47
N ASN A 166 0.70 24.27 8.48
CA ASN A 166 0.32 23.04 9.19
C ASN A 166 0.81 22.97 10.65
N GLY A 167 1.34 24.08 11.19
CA GLY A 167 1.74 24.18 12.59
C GLY A 167 0.64 24.76 13.47
N ARG A 168 1.04 25.23 14.66
CA ARG A 168 0.17 26.00 15.56
C ARG A 168 0.90 27.27 15.95
N TRP A 169 0.30 28.42 15.68
CA TRP A 169 0.84 29.68 16.15
C TRP A 169 0.77 29.75 17.67
N LEU A 170 1.76 30.38 18.30
CA LEU A 170 1.69 30.70 19.71
C LEU A 170 0.53 31.67 19.93
N LYS A 171 -0.47 31.28 20.75
CA LYS A 171 -1.72 32.03 20.91
C LYS A 171 -1.54 33.42 21.54
N ASP A 172 -0.44 33.65 22.26
CA ASP A 172 -0.16 34.90 22.98
C ASP A 172 1.24 35.45 22.63
N SER A 173 1.51 35.69 21.34
CA SER A 173 2.78 36.26 20.88
C SER A 173 2.84 37.78 21.01
N LYS A 174 2.58 38.33 22.19
CA LYS A 174 2.92 39.74 22.48
C LYS A 174 4.31 39.79 23.08
N ASP A 175 5.23 40.37 22.31
CA ASP A 175 6.53 40.93 22.67
C ASP A 175 7.52 39.99 23.42
N LEU A 176 8.75 39.88 22.92
CA LEU A 176 9.84 39.32 23.74
C LEU A 176 10.43 40.49 24.48
N THR A 177 10.06 40.57 25.75
CA THR A 177 10.77 41.39 26.73
C THR A 177 12.14 40.74 26.96
N VAL A 178 13.17 41.25 26.29
CA VAL A 178 14.57 40.82 26.51
C VAL A 178 15.28 41.88 27.33
N GLU A 179 15.98 41.44 28.38
CA GLU A 179 16.96 42.29 29.06
C GLU A 179 18.22 42.40 28.19
N ARG A 180 18.40 43.56 27.56
CA ARG A 180 19.63 43.87 26.81
C ARG A 180 20.56 44.65 27.73
N THR A 181 21.69 44.03 28.06
CA THR A 181 22.75 44.74 28.79
C THR A 181 23.66 45.43 27.78
N TYR A 182 23.83 46.74 27.93
CA TYR A 182 24.85 47.52 27.22
C TYR A 182 25.67 48.34 28.22
N TYR A 183 26.82 48.84 27.78
CA TYR A 183 27.68 49.66 28.62
C TYR A 183 27.67 51.09 28.14
N VAL A 184 27.58 52.03 29.07
CA VAL A 184 27.60 53.48 28.81
C VAL A 184 28.87 54.08 29.38
N ASN A 185 29.62 54.80 28.56
CA ASN A 185 30.80 55.51 29.03
C ASN A 185 30.38 56.68 29.93
N LYS A 186 30.90 56.74 31.16
CA LYS A 186 30.52 57.75 32.17
C LYS A 186 30.81 59.19 31.74
N THR A 187 31.81 59.37 30.88
CA THR A 187 32.30 60.70 30.47
C THR A 187 31.67 61.15 29.15
N THR A 188 31.50 60.23 28.19
CA THR A 188 31.04 60.59 26.83
C THR A 188 29.59 60.21 26.55
N GLY A 189 28.96 59.40 27.39
CA GLY A 189 27.59 58.91 27.19
C GLY A 189 27.44 57.90 26.04
N HIS A 190 28.55 57.48 25.40
CA HIS A 190 28.52 56.54 24.28
C HIS A 190 28.06 55.15 24.73
N ARG A 191 27.18 54.51 23.94
CA ARG A 191 26.63 53.18 24.20
C ARG A 191 27.37 52.12 23.38
N ALA A 192 27.76 51.02 24.02
CA ALA A 192 28.39 49.89 23.37
C ALA A 192 27.77 48.56 23.82
N GLY A 193 27.59 47.63 22.88
CA GLY A 193 27.20 46.25 23.19
C GLY A 193 28.32 45.49 23.92
N PRO A 194 27.99 44.41 24.65
CA PRO A 194 28.94 43.61 25.43
C PRO A 194 30.04 42.95 24.58
N HIS A 195 29.84 42.88 23.26
CA HIS A 195 30.79 42.30 22.29
C HIS A 195 31.30 43.30 21.24
N ASP A 196 30.79 44.55 21.25
CA ASP A 196 30.95 45.48 20.12
C ASP A 196 32.04 46.54 20.32
N CYS A 197 32.65 46.64 21.52
CA CYS A 197 33.65 47.67 21.79
C CYS A 197 34.93 47.11 22.42
N PRO A 198 36.06 47.11 21.70
CA PRO A 198 37.36 46.69 22.23
C PRO A 198 37.83 47.48 23.48
N MET A 199 37.43 48.76 23.58
CA MET A 199 37.79 49.64 24.70
C MET A 199 37.09 49.29 26.02
N LEU A 200 36.03 48.48 25.96
CA LEU A 200 35.25 48.03 27.11
C LEU A 200 36.07 47.06 27.99
N HIS A 201 37.01 46.34 27.37
CA HIS A 201 37.92 45.42 28.06
C HIS A 201 39.17 46.12 28.61
N SER A 202 39.66 47.18 27.96
CA SER A 202 40.87 47.91 28.39
C SER A 202 40.59 49.06 29.37
N GLU A 203 39.38 49.64 29.37
CA GLU A 203 39.02 50.80 30.18
C GLU A 203 37.79 50.58 31.08
N ARG A 204 37.59 49.36 31.58
CA ARG A 204 36.37 48.92 32.29
C ARG A 204 35.85 49.86 33.39
N GLY A 205 36.73 50.58 34.10
CA GLY A 205 36.35 51.53 35.16
C GLY A 205 35.63 52.80 34.68
N LYS A 206 35.66 53.10 33.38
CA LYS A 206 35.01 54.28 32.78
C LYS A 206 33.61 53.99 32.23
N TRP A 207 33.12 52.77 32.40
CA TRP A 207 31.85 52.31 31.83
C TRP A 207 30.92 51.81 32.91
N ASP A 208 29.65 52.21 32.86
CA ASP A 208 28.60 51.64 33.69
C ASP A 208 27.76 50.66 32.87
N ALA A 209 27.50 49.49 33.46
CA ALA A 209 26.58 48.52 32.89
C ALA A 209 25.15 49.02 33.11
N VAL A 210 24.40 49.13 32.02
CA VAL A 210 22.99 49.49 32.04
C VAL A 210 22.22 48.34 31.40
N THR A 211 21.26 47.84 32.15
CA THR A 211 20.31 46.84 31.64
C THR A 211 19.04 47.59 31.27
N GLU A 212 18.68 47.51 30.00
CA GLU A 212 17.41 48.03 29.50
C GLU A 212 16.55 46.85 29.05
N THR A 213 15.29 46.92 29.44
CA THR A 213 14.28 45.99 28.97
C THR A 213 13.77 46.49 27.62
N VAL A 214 14.08 45.78 26.54
CA VAL A 214 13.65 46.14 25.19
C VAL A 214 12.62 45.12 24.71
N GLU A 215 11.51 45.62 24.19
CA GLU A 215 10.54 44.81 23.46
C GLU A 215 11.07 44.59 22.05
N LEU A 216 11.51 43.37 21.76
CA LEU A 216 11.87 42.98 20.40
C LEU A 216 10.62 42.46 19.68
N PRO A 217 10.35 42.91 18.44
CA PRO A 217 9.40 42.23 17.59
C PRO A 217 9.88 40.78 17.43
N ARG A 218 9.15 39.83 18.03
CA ARG A 218 9.56 38.42 18.02
C ARG A 218 9.57 37.91 16.58
N PRO A 219 10.54 37.07 16.20
CA PRO A 219 10.36 36.24 15.02
C PRO A 219 9.13 35.36 15.28
N ILE A 220 8.28 35.21 14.26
CA ILE A 220 7.01 34.49 14.33
C ILE A 220 7.29 32.98 14.50
N TYR A 221 7.69 32.56 15.70
CA TYR A 221 7.93 31.15 16.00
C TYR A 221 6.63 30.48 16.43
N PRO A 222 6.25 29.38 15.76
CA PRO A 222 5.03 28.68 16.12
C PRO A 222 5.20 27.78 17.36
N ASP A 223 4.12 27.60 18.13
CA ASP A 223 4.00 26.63 19.23
C ASP A 223 4.14 25.17 18.76
N VAL A 224 3.62 24.87 17.56
CA VAL A 224 3.95 23.63 16.84
C VAL A 224 4.66 23.99 15.54
N PRO A 225 5.90 23.51 15.31
CA PRO A 225 6.68 23.86 14.14
C PRO A 225 5.95 23.47 12.86
N HIS A 226 5.94 24.39 11.89
CA HIS A 226 5.53 24.12 10.53
C HIS A 226 6.46 23.08 9.91
N GLN A 227 5.88 22.01 9.38
CA GLN A 227 6.60 21.03 8.60
C GLN A 227 6.63 21.49 7.16
N SER A 228 7.62 22.33 6.83
CA SER A 228 7.74 22.91 5.50
C SER A 228 8.25 21.87 4.49
N VAL A 229 7.65 21.84 3.30
CA VAL A 229 8.06 20.94 2.20
C VAL A 229 9.52 21.17 1.82
N VAL A 230 10.02 22.40 2.00
CA VAL A 230 11.41 22.78 1.73
C VAL A 230 12.40 22.12 2.70
N ASP A 231 11.96 21.75 3.91
CA ASP A 231 12.84 21.19 4.95
C ASP A 231 12.63 19.69 5.16
N PHE A 232 11.43 19.16 4.84
CA PHE A 232 11.04 17.78 5.17
C PHE A 232 10.98 16.82 3.96
N THR A 233 11.23 17.29 2.74
CA THR A 233 11.25 16.41 1.55
C THR A 233 12.55 15.60 1.48
N ASN A 234 12.42 14.28 1.26
CA ASN A 234 13.55 13.40 0.91
C ASN A 234 13.36 12.84 -0.50
N LEU A 235 14.39 12.99 -1.34
CA LEU A 235 14.42 12.53 -2.73
C LEU A 235 15.53 11.48 -2.90
N PRO A 236 15.28 10.20 -2.54
CA PRO A 236 16.29 9.14 -2.63
C PRO A 236 16.80 8.95 -4.05
N GLY A 237 18.05 8.50 -4.23
CA GLY A 237 18.62 8.23 -5.55
C GLY A 237 19.13 9.46 -6.31
N LEU A 238 18.93 10.68 -5.80
CA LEU A 238 19.68 11.85 -6.27
C LEU A 238 21.11 11.84 -5.70
N LYS A 239 22.09 12.33 -6.47
CA LYS A 239 23.46 12.53 -5.97
C LYS A 239 23.42 13.44 -4.74
N ARG A 240 24.25 13.14 -3.74
CA ARG A 240 24.31 13.83 -2.43
C ARG A 240 24.42 15.36 -2.53
N ASP A 241 24.96 15.87 -3.64
CA ASP A 241 25.19 17.30 -3.86
C ASP A 241 24.02 18.01 -4.59
N ALA A 242 23.02 17.27 -5.09
CA ALA A 242 21.86 17.86 -5.78
C ALA A 242 20.79 18.38 -4.80
N TYR A 243 20.78 17.87 -3.57
CA TYR A 243 19.90 18.32 -2.49
C TYR A 243 20.60 18.09 -1.15
N ILE A 244 21.13 19.17 -0.56
CA ILE A 244 22.15 19.12 0.51
C ILE A 244 21.59 18.75 1.90
N TYR A 245 20.26 18.60 2.06
CA TYR A 245 19.67 18.15 3.32
C TYR A 245 18.67 17.03 3.09
N GLY A 246 19.17 15.79 3.12
CA GLY A 246 18.31 14.63 3.31
C GLY A 246 17.71 14.70 4.71
N ALA A 247 16.38 14.74 4.80
CA ALA A 247 15.72 14.38 6.06
C ALA A 247 16.20 12.98 6.47
N PRO A 248 16.72 12.77 7.70
CA PRO A 248 17.32 11.50 8.11
C PRO A 248 16.31 10.34 8.28
N PHE A 249 15.04 10.54 7.96
CA PHE A 249 13.96 9.66 8.44
C PHE A 249 13.54 8.50 7.52
N TRP A 250 14.45 8.03 6.66
CA TRP A 250 14.30 6.74 5.96
C TRP A 250 15.32 5.70 6.44
N GLY A 251 15.74 5.82 7.70
CA GLY A 251 16.84 5.05 8.26
C GLY A 251 16.55 4.38 9.60
N GLN A 252 15.33 3.92 9.88
CA GLN A 252 15.14 2.73 10.73
C GLN A 252 13.89 1.97 10.26
N PRO A 253 14.00 0.72 9.77
CA PRO A 253 12.85 -0.18 9.82
C PRO A 253 12.45 -0.27 11.30
N ARG A 254 11.16 -0.05 11.60
CA ARG A 254 10.64 -0.43 12.92
C ARG A 254 10.86 -1.93 13.05
N ALA A 255 11.74 -2.32 13.98
CA ALA A 255 11.83 -3.69 14.47
C ALA A 255 10.53 -4.05 15.22
#